data_AF-A0A960SXM9-F1
#
_entry.id   AF-A0A960SXM9-F1
#
_cell.length_a   1.000
_cell.length_b   1.000
_cell.length_c   1.000
_cell.angle_alpha   90.00
_cell.angle_beta   90.00
_cell.angle_gamma   90.00
#
_symmetry.space_group_name_H-M   'P 1'
#
loop_
_entity.id
_entity.type
_entity.pdbx_description
1 polymer ?
#
loop_
_entity_poly.entity_id
_entity_poly.type
_entity_poly.pdbx_seq_one_letter_code
_entity_poly.pdbx_strand_id
1 'polypeptide(L)'
;ETITLQDLDGEIIRWSPQTFTFTADGGSATLEFRDLSTATVGIDLLVDNVRIAEAVTPDALAAAAVLPDIELGTPAFGTEGDDFSIALQAIQSGNYVLERSDNLKDWETVNSKYSDGLEEVRFLDPRPTEGEPRLFYRIRYQMR
;
A
#
# COMPACT_ATOMS: atom_id res chain seq x y z
N GLU A 1 5.91 -26.36 -6.85
CA GLU A 1 6.86 -27.46 -6.63
C GLU A 1 7.25 -27.45 -5.15
N THR A 2 7.26 -28.59 -4.47
CA THR A 2 7.68 -28.67 -3.05
C THR A 2 9.07 -29.26 -3.03
N ILE A 3 10.05 -28.50 -2.57
CA ILE A 3 11.44 -28.98 -2.41
C ILE A 3 11.59 -29.45 -0.96
N THR A 4 11.95 -30.71 -0.76
CA THR A 4 12.33 -31.21 0.56
C THR A 4 13.83 -31.00 0.73
N LEU A 5 14.21 -30.25 1.75
CA LEU A 5 15.60 -30.07 2.12
C LEU A 5 15.91 -31.00 3.30
N GLN A 6 17.01 -31.72 3.19
CA GLN A 6 17.56 -32.57 4.24
C GLN A 6 18.87 -31.97 4.72
N ASP A 7 19.21 -32.17 5.99
CA ASP A 7 20.54 -31.84 6.49
C ASP A 7 21.58 -32.89 6.06
N LEU A 8 22.82 -32.73 6.52
CA LEU A 8 23.93 -33.62 6.18
C LEU A 8 23.78 -35.05 6.73
N ASP A 9 22.91 -35.25 7.73
CA ASP A 9 22.61 -36.54 8.36
C ASP A 9 21.32 -37.17 7.80
N GLY A 10 20.68 -36.51 6.82
CA GLY A 10 19.46 -36.98 6.16
C GLY A 10 18.18 -36.67 6.93
N GLU A 11 18.25 -35.86 7.98
CA GLU A 11 17.08 -35.39 8.72
C GLU A 11 16.35 -34.31 7.92
N ILE A 12 15.01 -34.33 7.97
CA ILE A 12 14.19 -33.35 7.26
C ILE A 12 14.26 -32.01 8.00
N ILE A 13 14.59 -30.94 7.29
CA ILE A 13 14.62 -29.60 7.87
C ILE A 13 13.20 -29.20 8.31
N ARG A 14 13.05 -28.89 9.60
CA ARG A 14 11.79 -28.40 10.15
C ARG A 14 11.73 -26.88 10.13
N TRP A 15 10.89 -26.34 9.26
CA TRP A 15 10.60 -24.90 9.22
C TRP A 15 9.76 -24.47 10.43
N SER A 16 10.17 -23.39 11.08
CA SER A 16 9.43 -22.74 12.16
C SER A 16 9.37 -21.23 11.92
N PRO A 17 8.17 -20.62 11.88
CA PRO A 17 8.06 -19.17 11.69
C PRO A 17 8.59 -18.42 12.92
N GLN A 18 9.33 -17.34 12.67
CA GLN A 18 9.84 -16.43 13.71
C GLN A 18 9.36 -15.01 13.42
N THR A 19 9.08 -14.23 14.47
CA THR A 19 8.65 -12.84 14.35
C THR A 19 9.39 -11.99 15.36
N PHE A 20 10.02 -10.92 14.86
CA PHE A 20 10.74 -9.93 15.66
C PHE A 20 10.09 -8.57 15.46
N THR A 21 9.94 -7.81 16.53
CA THR A 21 9.44 -6.43 16.48
C THR A 21 10.53 -5.50 16.98
N PHE A 22 10.72 -4.39 16.28
CA PHE A 22 11.63 -3.34 16.69
C PHE A 22 11.08 -1.98 16.25
N THR A 23 11.48 -0.92 16.94
CA THR A 23 11.22 0.46 16.52
C THR A 23 12.51 1.00 15.92
N ALA A 24 12.47 1.44 14.67
CA ALA A 24 13.60 2.12 14.06
C ALA A 24 13.81 3.49 14.75
N ASP A 25 15.04 3.82 15.08
CA ASP A 25 15.46 5.10 15.68
C ASP A 25 16.02 6.08 14.63
N GLY A 26 16.01 5.70 13.35
CA GLY A 26 16.47 6.50 12.22
C GLY A 26 15.78 6.13 10.90
N GLY A 27 16.19 6.80 9.81
CA GLY A 27 15.62 6.59 8.47
C GLY A 27 16.05 5.29 7.77
N SER A 28 16.97 4.52 8.37
CA SER A 28 17.43 3.23 7.87
C SER A 28 17.68 2.26 9.01
N ALA A 29 17.40 0.97 8.76
CA ALA A 29 17.70 -0.13 9.65
C ALA A 29 18.34 -1.27 8.86
N THR A 30 19.36 -1.91 9.44
CA THR A 30 20.02 -3.08 8.85
C THR A 30 19.60 -4.32 9.64
N LEU A 31 19.03 -5.31 8.95
CA LEU A 31 18.70 -6.62 9.51
C LEU A 31 19.76 -7.64 9.10
N GLU A 32 20.43 -8.24 10.08
CA GLU A 32 21.44 -9.28 9.88
C GLU A 32 20.94 -10.60 10.46
N PHE A 33 21.10 -11.69 9.68
CA PHE A 33 20.89 -13.05 10.14
C PHE A 33 22.24 -13.73 10.24
N ARG A 34 22.59 -14.18 11.45
CA ARG A 34 23.89 -14.76 11.73
C ARG A 34 23.72 -16.05 12.53
N ASP A 35 24.38 -17.11 12.07
CA ASP A 35 24.57 -18.28 12.91
C ASP A 35 25.59 -17.96 14.02
N LEU A 36 25.20 -18.27 15.26
CA LEU A 36 26.01 -18.11 16.46
C LEU A 36 26.43 -19.45 17.06
N SER A 37 26.21 -20.56 16.34
CA SER A 37 26.62 -21.88 16.78
C SER A 37 28.13 -21.94 17.02
N THR A 38 28.54 -22.69 18.05
CA THR A 38 29.96 -22.94 18.35
C THR A 38 30.48 -24.23 17.70
N ALA A 39 29.63 -24.92 16.92
CA ALA A 39 29.93 -26.19 16.28
C ALA A 39 29.35 -26.18 14.86
N THR A 40 30.21 -26.32 13.85
CA THR A 40 29.89 -26.17 12.42
C THR A 40 29.56 -27.51 11.75
N VAL A 41 28.95 -28.44 12.47
CA VAL A 41 28.60 -29.76 11.91
C VAL A 41 27.14 -29.68 11.47
N GLY A 42 26.88 -29.36 10.20
CA GLY A 42 25.52 -29.31 9.65
C GLY A 42 25.24 -28.13 8.71
N ILE A 43 23.96 -27.91 8.42
CA ILE A 43 23.44 -26.68 7.79
C ILE A 43 23.23 -25.67 8.92
N ASP A 44 24.07 -24.63 8.93
CA ASP A 44 24.24 -23.72 10.06
C ASP A 44 23.09 -22.68 10.21
N LEU A 45 22.46 -22.25 9.11
CA LEU A 45 21.28 -21.39 9.14
C LEU A 45 20.50 -21.48 7.83
N LEU A 46 19.19 -21.74 7.93
CA LEU A 46 18.27 -21.69 6.80
C LEU A 46 17.11 -20.76 7.12
N VAL A 47 16.90 -19.78 6.25
CA VAL A 47 15.82 -18.79 6.33
C VAL A 47 15.08 -18.75 5.01
N ASP A 48 13.75 -18.67 5.10
CA ASP A 48 12.87 -18.52 3.95
C ASP A 48 11.70 -17.61 4.32
N ASN A 49 11.08 -17.01 3.31
CA ASN A 49 9.93 -16.11 3.43
C ASN A 49 10.18 -14.92 4.39
N VAL A 50 11.40 -14.34 4.30
CA VAL A 50 11.76 -13.15 5.09
C VAL A 50 10.90 -11.98 4.63
N ARG A 51 10.08 -11.47 5.54
CA ARG A 51 9.18 -10.35 5.29
C ARG A 51 9.39 -9.27 6.35
N ILE A 52 9.46 -8.04 5.88
CA ILE A 52 9.36 -6.84 6.71
C ILE A 52 7.96 -6.27 6.51
N ALA A 53 7.29 -5.96 7.60
CA ALA A 53 6.02 -5.26 7.61
C ALA A 53 6.10 -4.12 8.62
N GLU A 54 5.49 -3.00 8.29
CA GLU A 54 5.32 -1.92 9.26
C GLU A 54 4.45 -2.44 10.42
N ALA A 55 4.95 -2.27 11.64
CA ALA A 55 4.14 -2.54 12.81
C ALA A 55 3.09 -1.42 12.90
N VAL A 56 1.82 -1.77 12.65
CA VAL A 56 0.72 -0.88 12.96
C VAL A 56 0.71 -0.67 14.47
N THR A 57 1.11 0.52 14.92
CA THR A 57 0.95 0.86 16.33
C THR A 57 -0.53 0.98 16.65
N PRO A 58 -0.98 0.64 17.86
CA PRO A 58 -2.35 0.90 18.29
C PRO A 58 -2.74 2.37 18.08
N ASP A 59 -1.79 3.29 18.22
CA ASP A 59 -1.97 4.72 17.94
C ASP A 59 -2.15 5.04 16.46
N ALA A 60 -1.47 4.33 15.55
CA ALA A 60 -1.69 4.46 14.11
C ALA A 60 -3.06 3.89 13.68
N LEU A 61 -3.50 2.80 14.31
CA LEU A 61 -4.86 2.25 14.15
C LEU A 61 -5.92 3.22 14.69
N ALA A 62 -5.68 3.82 15.85
CA ALA A 62 -6.57 4.81 16.43
C ALA A 62 -6.59 6.12 15.60
N ALA A 63 -5.44 6.59 15.11
CA ALA A 63 -5.37 7.77 14.25
C ALA A 63 -6.04 7.53 12.88
N ALA A 64 -5.89 6.33 12.30
CA ALA A 64 -6.62 5.94 11.09
C ALA A 64 -8.13 5.83 11.34
N ALA A 65 -8.56 5.41 12.54
CA ALA A 65 -9.96 5.31 12.94
C ALA A 65 -10.60 6.64 13.41
N VAL A 66 -9.79 7.69 13.59
CA VAL A 66 -10.25 9.04 13.99
C VAL A 66 -10.46 9.96 12.79
N LEU A 67 -10.02 9.57 11.59
CA LEU A 67 -10.55 10.20 10.38
C LEU A 67 -12.05 9.89 10.34
N PRO A 68 -12.95 10.88 10.15
CA PRO A 68 -14.34 10.56 9.90
C PRO A 68 -14.37 9.58 8.73
N ASP A 69 -15.13 8.49 8.85
CA ASP A 69 -15.38 7.62 7.70
C ASP A 69 -15.86 8.53 6.58
N ILE A 70 -15.02 8.67 5.54
CA ILE A 70 -15.37 9.51 4.42
C ILE A 70 -16.42 8.71 3.65
N GLU A 71 -17.70 9.02 3.89
CA GLU A 71 -18.78 8.50 3.06
C GLU A 71 -18.59 9.12 1.66
N LEU A 72 -18.03 8.33 0.76
CA LEU A 72 -17.96 8.64 -0.66
C LEU A 72 -19.08 7.86 -1.34
N GLY A 73 -19.86 8.52 -2.20
CA GLY A 73 -20.77 7.80 -3.08
C GLY A 73 -20.01 6.82 -3.99
N THR A 74 -20.71 5.78 -4.45
CA THR A 74 -20.14 4.82 -5.41
C THR A 74 -19.57 5.56 -6.63
N PRO A 75 -18.28 5.39 -6.96
CA PRO A 75 -17.69 6.08 -8.09
C PRO A 75 -18.21 5.53 -9.42
N ALA A 76 -18.42 6.40 -10.38
CA ALA A 76 -18.74 6.10 -11.76
C ALA A 76 -17.56 6.46 -12.66
N PHE A 77 -17.21 5.56 -13.58
CA PHE A 77 -16.17 5.74 -14.58
C PHE A 77 -16.81 5.93 -15.96
N GLY A 78 -16.24 6.81 -16.77
CA GLY A 78 -16.72 7.01 -18.14
C GLY A 78 -15.76 7.87 -18.95
N THR A 79 -16.29 8.46 -20.00
CA THR A 79 -15.58 9.45 -20.81
C THR A 79 -16.46 10.69 -21.00
N GLU A 80 -15.84 11.86 -21.07
CA GLU A 80 -16.51 13.12 -21.41
C GLU A 80 -15.73 13.75 -22.56
N GLY A 81 -16.29 13.65 -23.77
CA GLY A 81 -15.50 13.89 -24.98
C GLY A 81 -14.35 12.89 -25.08
N ASP A 82 -13.14 13.42 -25.23
CA ASP A 82 -11.90 12.63 -25.28
C ASP A 82 -11.27 12.43 -23.89
N ASP A 83 -11.86 12.93 -22.80
CA ASP A 83 -11.28 12.83 -21.45
C ASP A 83 -11.81 11.60 -20.73
N PHE A 84 -10.97 10.94 -19.94
CA PHE A 84 -11.42 9.96 -18.95
C PHE A 84 -12.10 10.69 -17.79
N SER A 85 -13.25 10.19 -17.35
CA SER A 85 -14.00 10.79 -16.24
C SER A 85 -14.18 9.85 -15.06
N ILE A 86 -14.02 10.41 -13.87
CA ILE A 86 -14.38 9.79 -12.59
C ILE A 86 -15.37 10.72 -11.90
N ALA A 87 -16.56 10.23 -11.61
CA ALA A 87 -17.57 10.96 -10.87
C ALA A 87 -17.95 10.23 -9.58
N LEU A 88 -18.30 10.98 -8.53
CA LEU A 88 -18.86 10.44 -7.31
C LEU A 88 -19.82 11.44 -6.67
N GLN A 89 -20.68 10.97 -5.78
CA GLN A 89 -21.44 11.86 -4.92
C GLN A 89 -20.57 12.28 -3.73
N ALA A 90 -20.21 13.56 -3.65
CA ALA A 90 -19.62 14.15 -2.46
C ALA A 90 -20.70 14.21 -1.40
N ILE A 91 -20.51 13.55 -0.26
CA ILE A 91 -21.50 13.51 0.82
C ILE A 91 -21.13 14.54 1.92
N GLN A 92 -19.90 15.05 1.90
CA GLN A 92 -19.37 15.99 2.89
C GLN A 92 -18.82 17.24 2.21
N SER A 93 -18.88 18.38 2.91
CA SER A 93 -18.22 19.60 2.42
C SER A 93 -16.71 19.47 2.53
N GLY A 94 -15.97 19.89 1.51
CA GLY A 94 -14.51 19.90 1.52
C GLY A 94 -13.91 19.89 0.13
N ASN A 95 -12.58 19.81 0.07
CA ASN A 95 -11.86 19.75 -1.19
C ASN A 95 -11.56 18.29 -1.55
N TYR A 96 -12.03 17.87 -2.72
CA TYR A 96 -11.79 16.56 -3.29
C TYR A 96 -10.75 16.68 -4.40
N VAL A 97 -9.68 15.91 -4.29
CA VAL A 97 -8.51 15.97 -5.17
C VAL A 97 -8.36 14.63 -5.86
N LEU A 98 -8.46 14.61 -7.19
CA LEU A 98 -8.11 13.46 -8.01
C LEU A 98 -6.59 13.40 -8.15
N GLU A 99 -6.02 12.25 -7.82
CA GLU A 99 -4.62 11.95 -8.01
C GLU A 99 -4.42 10.72 -8.89
N ARG A 100 -3.31 10.73 -9.64
CA ARG A 100 -2.92 9.66 -10.56
C ARG A 100 -1.50 9.18 -10.26
N SER A 101 -1.25 7.90 -10.52
CA SER A 101 0.07 7.27 -10.43
C SER A 101 0.25 6.22 -11.52
N ASP A 102 1.48 6.00 -11.98
CA ASP A 102 1.86 4.91 -12.88
C ASP A 102 2.51 3.72 -12.14
N ASN A 103 2.87 3.90 -10.86
CA ASN A 103 3.68 2.96 -10.10
C ASN A 103 3.19 2.71 -8.66
N LEU A 104 2.03 3.26 -8.29
CA LEU A 104 1.41 3.24 -6.95
C LEU A 104 2.19 3.94 -5.83
N LYS A 105 3.31 4.59 -6.14
CA LYS A 105 4.19 5.26 -5.16
C LYS A 105 4.21 6.76 -5.35
N ASP A 106 4.44 7.20 -6.58
CA ASP A 106 4.50 8.61 -6.95
C ASP A 106 3.12 9.03 -7.45
N TRP A 107 2.53 10.02 -6.77
CA TRP A 107 1.18 10.49 -7.04
C TRP A 107 1.21 11.96 -7.46
N GLU A 108 0.64 12.25 -8.63
CA GLU A 108 0.44 13.61 -9.11
C GLU A 108 -1.02 14.04 -8.94
N THR A 109 -1.24 15.32 -8.65
CA THR A 109 -2.60 15.89 -8.65
C THR A 109 -3.04 16.14 -10.08
N VAL A 110 -4.17 15.56 -10.47
CA VAL A 110 -4.81 15.76 -11.77
C VAL A 110 -5.75 16.96 -11.71
N ASN A 111 -6.63 16.98 -10.70
CA ASN A 111 -7.69 17.97 -10.58
C ASN A 111 -8.14 18.10 -9.11
N SER A 112 -8.73 19.23 -8.74
CA SER A 112 -9.30 19.48 -7.43
C SER A 112 -10.63 20.21 -7.55
N LYS A 113 -11.63 19.77 -6.78
CA LYS A 113 -12.96 20.38 -6.72
C LYS A 113 -13.39 20.53 -5.28
N TYR A 114 -13.83 21.73 -4.94
CA TYR A 114 -14.53 21.98 -3.71
C TYR A 114 -16.00 21.57 -3.86
N SER A 115 -16.57 21.03 -2.79
CA SER A 115 -17.99 20.72 -2.68
C SER A 115 -18.54 21.18 -1.33
N ASP A 116 -19.81 21.58 -1.28
CA ASP A 116 -20.54 21.84 -0.04
C ASP A 116 -21.25 20.57 0.51
N GLY A 117 -21.13 19.44 -0.20
CA GLY A 117 -21.74 18.16 0.14
C GLY A 117 -23.08 17.89 -0.55
N LEU A 118 -23.44 16.62 -0.62
CA LEU A 118 -24.61 16.02 -1.28
C LEU A 118 -24.74 16.25 -2.81
N GLU A 119 -23.66 16.59 -3.50
CA GLU A 119 -23.64 16.85 -4.95
C GLU A 119 -22.68 15.92 -5.69
N GLU A 120 -22.84 15.78 -7.01
CA GLU A 120 -21.89 15.03 -7.82
C GLU A 120 -20.63 15.87 -8.05
N VAL A 121 -19.48 15.31 -7.68
CA VAL A 121 -18.16 15.82 -8.06
C VAL A 121 -17.64 14.96 -9.19
N ARG A 122 -17.37 15.59 -10.34
CA ARG A 122 -16.83 14.97 -11.54
C ARG A 122 -15.43 15.47 -11.85
N PHE A 123 -14.50 14.56 -12.04
CA PHE A 123 -13.13 14.84 -12.45
C PHE A 123 -12.91 14.40 -13.89
N LEU A 124 -12.17 15.21 -14.62
CA LEU A 124 -11.72 14.92 -15.97
C LEU A 124 -10.21 14.77 -15.96
N ASP A 125 -9.74 13.72 -16.61
CA ASP A 125 -8.35 13.49 -16.94
C ASP A 125 -8.20 13.49 -18.47
N PRO A 126 -7.55 14.51 -19.06
CA PRO A 126 -7.41 14.67 -20.51
C PRO A 126 -6.63 13.58 -21.24
N ARG A 127 -6.23 12.50 -20.55
CA ARG A 127 -5.42 11.42 -21.12
C ARG A 127 -6.18 10.11 -21.21
N PRO A 128 -6.63 9.75 -22.42
CA PRO A 128 -6.74 8.36 -22.80
C PRO A 128 -6.04 8.16 -24.15
N THR A 129 -4.71 8.31 -24.17
CA THR A 129 -3.93 7.98 -25.37
C THR A 129 -3.50 6.51 -25.31
N GLU A 130 -3.71 5.81 -26.42
CA GLU A 130 -3.34 4.41 -26.60
C GLU A 130 -1.82 4.22 -26.41
N GLY A 131 -1.41 3.36 -25.47
CA GLY A 131 0.00 3.02 -25.22
C GLY A 131 0.60 3.57 -23.92
N GLU A 132 -0.15 4.33 -23.11
CA GLU A 132 0.29 4.80 -21.78
C GLU A 132 0.35 3.67 -20.74
N PRO A 133 1.20 3.79 -19.70
CA PRO A 133 1.31 2.80 -18.62
C PRO A 133 -0.02 2.60 -17.88
N ARG A 134 -0.17 1.47 -17.16
CA ARG A 134 -1.33 1.23 -16.31
C ARG A 134 -1.45 2.37 -15.30
N LEU A 135 -2.53 3.14 -15.39
CA LEU A 135 -2.78 4.26 -14.50
C LEU A 135 -3.61 3.81 -13.29
N PHE A 136 -3.18 4.24 -12.12
CA PHE A 136 -3.89 4.10 -10.86
C PHE A 136 -4.44 5.46 -10.45
N TYR A 137 -5.67 5.46 -9.93
CA TYR A 137 -6.33 6.68 -9.46
C TYR A 137 -6.67 6.54 -7.99
N ARG A 138 -6.61 7.67 -7.27
CA ARG A 138 -7.18 7.79 -5.93
C ARG A 138 -7.78 9.17 -5.74
N ILE A 139 -8.66 9.29 -4.77
CA ILE A 139 -9.28 10.55 -4.40
C ILE A 139 -8.84 10.89 -2.99
N ARG A 140 -8.15 12.02 -2.84
CA ARG A 140 -7.83 12.59 -1.54
C ARG A 140 -8.93 13.58 -1.17
N TYR A 141 -9.44 13.48 0.04
CA TYR A 141 -10.31 14.47 0.64
C TYR A 141 -9.51 15.33 1.63
N GLN A 142 -9.77 16.63 1.63
CA GLN A 142 -9.20 17.58 2.57
C GLN A 142 -10.33 18.37 3.21
N MET A 143 -10.46 18.17 4.53
CA MET A 143 -11.33 19.01 5.36
C MET A 143 -10.77 20.43 5.39
N ARG A 144 -11.66 21.42 5.49
CA ARG A 144 -11.28 22.83 5.55
C ARG A 144 -10.64 23.20 6.89
#